data_AF-A0A842THY7-F1
#
_entry.id   AF-A0A842THY7-F1
#
_cell.length_a   1.000
_cell.length_b   1.000
_cell.length_c   1.000
_cell.angle_alpha   90.00
_cell.angle_beta   90.00
_cell.angle_gamma   90.00
#
_symmetry.space_group_name_H-M   'P 1'
#
loop_
_entity.id
_entity.type
_entity.pdbx_description
1 polymer ?
#
loop_
_entity_poly.entity_id
_entity_poly.type
_entity_poly.pdbx_seq_one_letter_code
_entity_poly.pdbx_strand_id
1 'polypeptide(L)'
;MSDDNNIISFEEYRRKKRGDAPSDSALDRVLRKDLREQEDLITWYQYHKDFNRYRFFLHSMFYCNHVTRQGKNPNTGFVLVFDPEKIESIVQRTEDALKWLERRPLIIDFEGKTLRQIGESLPLGPCGTYQKLYTRLNELLLHNDYVVVIKGLSLSQIRTDKIDFARGLIKTLDDAHFDNIVPSADLVFVDYASFLQQAWTSIGSYLDILPSDYHD
;
A
#
# COMPACT_ATOMS: atom_id res chain seq x y z
N MET A 1 27.82 -5.37 8.92
CA MET A 1 28.34 -5.22 7.54
C MET A 1 28.19 -6.56 6.84
N SER A 2 27.71 -6.49 5.58
CA SER A 2 27.21 -7.51 4.65
C SER A 2 25.87 -8.18 5.04
N ASP A 3 24.78 -8.14 4.28
CA ASP A 3 24.39 -7.51 3.00
C ASP A 3 22.85 -7.40 3.08
N ASP A 4 22.20 -6.26 2.90
CA ASP A 4 21.93 -5.58 1.63
C ASP A 4 21.52 -6.51 0.48
N ASN A 5 20.37 -7.17 0.62
CA ASN A 5 19.37 -7.42 -0.44
C ASN A 5 18.40 -8.50 0.06
N ASN A 6 17.14 -8.14 0.37
CA ASN A 6 16.08 -9.10 0.70
C ASN A 6 15.59 -9.90 -0.53
N ILE A 7 16.52 -10.43 -1.33
CA ILE A 7 16.25 -11.53 -2.23
C ILE A 7 16.44 -12.80 -1.40
N ILE A 8 15.35 -13.35 -0.84
CA ILE A 8 15.41 -14.73 -0.32
C ILE A 8 15.90 -15.63 -1.44
N SER A 9 16.96 -16.40 -1.20
CA SER A 9 17.46 -17.33 -2.21
C SER A 9 16.36 -18.35 -2.53
N PHE A 10 16.39 -18.92 -3.74
CA PHE A 10 15.40 -19.93 -4.13
C PHE A 10 15.38 -21.12 -3.15
N GLU A 11 16.53 -21.46 -2.58
CA GLU A 11 16.68 -22.52 -1.57
C GLU A 11 16.00 -22.16 -0.24
N GLU A 12 16.17 -20.92 0.22
CA GLU A 12 15.53 -20.43 1.43
C GLU A 12 14.01 -20.39 1.29
N TYR A 13 13.51 -19.99 0.11
CA TYR A 13 12.08 -20.04 -0.22
C TYR A 13 11.52 -21.47 -0.17
N ARG A 14 12.22 -22.45 -0.75
CA ARG A 14 11.79 -23.86 -0.68
C ARG A 14 11.82 -24.42 0.73
N ARG A 15 12.84 -24.07 1.52
CA ARG A 15 12.94 -24.48 2.93
C ARG A 15 11.76 -23.94 3.74
N LYS A 16 11.43 -22.67 3.57
CA LYS A 16 10.25 -22.04 4.21
C LYS A 16 8.93 -22.68 3.76
N LYS A 17 8.80 -23.06 2.49
CA LYS A 17 7.59 -23.70 1.92
C LYS A 17 7.40 -25.16 2.33
N ARG A 18 8.49 -25.92 2.54
CA ARG A 18 8.45 -27.35 2.91
C ARG A 18 8.32 -27.62 4.42
N GLY A 19 8.60 -26.63 5.27
CA GLY A 19 8.82 -26.86 6.70
C GLY A 19 10.15 -27.58 6.97
N ASP A 20 10.62 -27.60 8.22
CA ASP A 20 11.96 -28.06 8.65
C ASP A 20 12.20 -29.59 8.48
N ALA A 21 12.15 -30.09 7.25
CA ALA A 21 12.60 -31.43 6.90
C ALA A 21 14.01 -31.35 6.27
N PRO A 22 15.03 -31.99 6.85
CA PRO A 22 16.36 -31.99 6.28
C PRO A 22 16.44 -33.00 5.14
N SER A 23 17.14 -32.67 4.05
CA SER A 23 17.66 -33.67 3.12
C SER A 23 18.83 -33.10 2.33
N ASP A 24 20.01 -33.61 2.65
CA ASP A 24 21.15 -33.68 1.74
C ASP A 24 20.76 -34.40 0.43
N SER A 25 21.47 -34.07 -0.65
CA SER A 25 21.38 -34.62 -2.01
C SER A 25 20.21 -34.17 -2.93
N ALA A 26 19.60 -33.00 -2.69
CA ALA A 26 18.58 -32.43 -3.58
C ALA A 26 19.14 -31.74 -4.85
N LEU A 27 20.38 -31.25 -4.80
CA LEU A 27 21.02 -30.43 -5.85
C LEU A 27 21.19 -31.16 -7.19
N ASP A 28 21.69 -32.40 -7.17
CA ASP A 28 21.93 -33.19 -8.39
C ASP A 28 20.65 -33.62 -9.11
N ARG A 29 19.53 -33.70 -8.38
CA ARG A 29 18.21 -34.00 -8.96
C ARG A 29 17.52 -32.77 -9.54
N VAL A 30 17.88 -31.58 -9.07
CA VAL A 30 17.27 -30.29 -9.45
C VAL A 30 17.96 -29.69 -10.67
N LEU A 31 19.29 -29.79 -10.76
CA LEU A 31 20.04 -29.33 -11.95
C LEU A 31 19.74 -30.15 -13.21
N ARG A 32 19.16 -31.35 -13.06
CA ARG A 32 18.81 -32.27 -14.15
C ARG A 32 17.35 -32.18 -14.62
N LYS A 33 16.48 -31.43 -13.93
CA LYS A 33 15.09 -31.22 -14.35
C LYS A 33 14.95 -29.93 -15.13
N ASP A 34 14.28 -29.97 -16.27
CA ASP A 34 13.98 -28.82 -17.11
C ASP A 34 13.38 -27.68 -16.26
N LEU A 35 13.80 -26.43 -16.50
CA LEU A 35 13.32 -25.23 -15.80
C LEU A 35 11.77 -25.12 -15.83
N ARG A 36 11.14 -25.70 -16.85
CA ARG A 36 9.68 -25.77 -17.01
C ARG A 36 8.98 -26.72 -16.03
N GLU A 37 9.71 -27.65 -15.41
CA GLU A 37 9.17 -28.63 -14.46
C GLU A 37 9.32 -28.19 -12.99
N GLN A 38 9.79 -26.96 -12.75
CA GLN A 38 10.04 -26.42 -11.41
C GLN A 38 9.03 -25.32 -11.06
N GLU A 39 7.78 -25.71 -10.75
CA GLU A 39 6.71 -24.79 -10.33
C GLU A 39 7.14 -23.86 -9.19
N ASP A 40 7.96 -24.36 -8.26
CA ASP A 40 8.50 -23.57 -7.15
C ASP A 40 9.36 -22.38 -7.63
N LEU A 41 10.15 -22.53 -8.70
CA LEU A 41 11.06 -21.49 -9.22
C LEU A 41 10.28 -20.38 -9.92
N ILE A 42 9.26 -20.76 -10.69
CA ILE A 42 8.32 -19.82 -11.30
C ILE A 42 7.60 -19.02 -10.21
N THR A 43 7.14 -19.69 -9.16
CA THR A 43 6.46 -19.05 -8.02
C THR A 43 7.39 -18.09 -7.28
N TRP A 44 8.65 -18.47 -7.07
CA TRP A 44 9.68 -17.61 -6.46
C TRP A 44 9.99 -16.36 -7.30
N TYR A 45 10.12 -16.54 -8.62
CA TYR A 45 10.34 -15.42 -9.53
C TYR A 45 9.16 -14.45 -9.56
N GLN A 46 7.93 -14.98 -9.62
CA GLN A 46 6.71 -14.18 -9.55
C GLN A 46 6.59 -13.44 -8.22
N TYR A 47 6.92 -14.09 -7.10
CA TYR A 47 6.95 -13.48 -5.77
C TYR A 47 7.90 -12.28 -5.74
N HIS A 48 9.14 -12.43 -6.21
CA HIS A 48 10.12 -11.34 -6.23
C HIS A 48 9.73 -10.22 -7.19
N LYS A 49 9.21 -10.57 -8.38
CA LYS A 49 8.73 -9.57 -9.35
C LYS A 49 7.60 -8.73 -8.76
N ASP A 50 6.63 -9.39 -8.13
CA ASP A 50 5.47 -8.70 -7.56
C ASP A 50 5.85 -7.90 -6.30
N PHE A 51 6.57 -8.49 -5.34
CA PHE A 51 6.99 -7.81 -4.12
C PHE A 51 7.85 -6.57 -4.41
N ASN A 52 8.83 -6.69 -5.31
CA ASN A 52 9.64 -5.55 -5.72
C ASN A 52 8.83 -4.46 -6.41
N ARG A 53 7.71 -4.80 -7.07
CA ARG A 53 6.80 -3.80 -7.64
C ARG A 53 6.16 -2.92 -6.57
N TYR A 54 5.59 -3.51 -5.51
CA TYR A 54 4.99 -2.74 -4.40
C TYR A 54 6.03 -1.89 -3.69
N ARG A 55 7.20 -2.48 -3.41
CA ARG A 55 8.33 -1.80 -2.79
C ARG A 55 8.80 -0.61 -3.62
N PHE A 56 9.03 -0.80 -4.91
CA PHE A 56 9.47 0.27 -5.81
C PHE A 56 8.44 1.37 -5.93
N PHE A 57 7.16 1.02 -6.09
CA PHE A 57 6.06 1.97 -6.15
C PHE A 57 5.99 2.85 -4.90
N LEU A 58 5.96 2.22 -3.71
CA LEU A 58 5.87 2.94 -2.43
C LEU A 58 7.12 3.76 -2.16
N HIS A 59 8.31 3.21 -2.44
CA HIS A 59 9.57 3.94 -2.30
C HIS A 59 9.58 5.21 -3.16
N SER A 60 9.22 5.10 -4.44
CA SER A 60 9.17 6.25 -5.35
C SER A 60 8.18 7.31 -4.86
N MET A 61 7.00 6.88 -4.39
CA MET A 61 6.01 7.80 -3.80
C MET A 61 6.57 8.53 -2.58
N PHE A 62 7.14 7.82 -1.61
CA PHE A 62 7.71 8.43 -0.40
C PHE A 62 8.88 9.35 -0.72
N TYR A 63 9.74 8.95 -1.65
CA TYR A 63 10.85 9.79 -2.10
C TYR A 63 10.34 11.10 -2.72
N CYS A 64 9.35 11.02 -3.62
CA CYS A 64 8.72 12.21 -4.19
C CYS A 64 8.09 13.11 -3.11
N ASN A 65 7.35 12.53 -2.17
CA ASN A 65 6.68 13.27 -1.12
C ASN A 65 7.66 13.95 -0.17
N HIS A 66 8.61 13.20 0.39
CA HIS A 66 9.42 13.66 1.52
C HIS A 66 10.79 14.23 1.13
N VAL A 67 11.38 13.77 0.02
CA VAL A 67 12.70 14.22 -0.43
C VAL A 67 12.56 15.29 -1.51
N THR A 68 11.84 15.00 -2.60
CA THR A 68 11.72 15.93 -3.74
C THR A 68 10.84 17.12 -3.41
N ARG A 69 9.62 16.88 -2.92
CA ARG A 69 8.64 17.95 -2.62
C ARG A 69 8.72 18.46 -1.18
N GLN A 70 9.49 17.81 -0.32
CA GLN A 70 9.68 18.21 1.09
C GLN A 70 8.33 18.37 1.83
N GLY A 71 7.41 17.44 1.59
CA GLY A 71 6.07 17.38 2.17
C GLY A 71 5.06 18.40 1.62
N LYS A 72 5.41 19.14 0.56
CA LYS A 72 4.45 19.99 -0.16
C LYS A 72 3.71 19.18 -1.21
N ASN A 73 2.38 19.35 -1.27
CA ASN A 73 1.54 18.67 -2.26
C ASN A 73 1.85 17.16 -2.39
N PRO A 74 1.88 16.40 -1.28
CA PRO A 74 2.23 14.99 -1.31
C PRO A 74 1.26 14.21 -2.20
N ASN A 75 1.81 13.32 -3.02
CA ASN A 75 1.07 12.37 -3.81
C ASN A 75 0.43 11.31 -2.90
N THR A 76 -0.68 10.77 -3.39
CA THR A 76 -1.36 9.63 -2.78
C THR A 76 -1.13 8.37 -3.60
N GLY A 77 -0.96 7.24 -2.92
CA GLY A 77 -0.83 5.94 -3.55
C GLY A 77 -2.18 5.32 -3.91
N PHE A 78 -2.28 4.66 -5.06
CA PHE A 78 -3.43 3.82 -5.38
C PHE A 78 -2.96 2.45 -5.90
N VAL A 79 -3.30 1.41 -5.16
CA VAL A 79 -3.00 0.01 -5.49
C VAL A 79 -4.28 -0.64 -6.00
N LEU A 80 -4.24 -1.09 -7.25
CA LEU A 80 -5.42 -1.63 -7.93
C LEU A 80 -5.71 -3.09 -7.56
N VAL A 81 -6.95 -3.34 -7.19
CA VAL A 81 -7.54 -4.68 -7.06
C VAL A 81 -8.40 -4.95 -8.29
N PHE A 82 -7.95 -5.86 -9.15
CA PHE A 82 -8.73 -6.32 -10.32
C PHE A 82 -9.59 -7.53 -10.00
N ASP A 83 -9.12 -8.35 -9.05
CA ASP A 83 -9.71 -9.61 -8.65
C ASP A 83 -10.04 -9.52 -7.16
N PRO A 84 -11.34 -9.50 -6.78
CA PRO A 84 -11.76 -9.35 -5.39
C PRO A 84 -11.17 -10.39 -4.45
N GLU A 85 -10.96 -11.62 -4.92
CA GLU A 85 -10.39 -12.69 -4.11
C GLU A 85 -8.94 -12.41 -3.69
N LYS A 86 -8.27 -11.47 -4.37
CA LYS A 86 -6.86 -11.12 -4.12
C LYS A 86 -6.68 -9.92 -3.20
N ILE A 87 -7.75 -9.24 -2.76
CA ILE A 87 -7.60 -8.01 -1.97
C ILE A 87 -6.73 -8.20 -0.72
N GLU A 88 -6.96 -9.28 0.04
CA GLU A 88 -6.15 -9.56 1.25
C GLU A 88 -4.68 -9.82 0.91
N SER A 89 -4.41 -10.55 -0.17
CA SER A 89 -3.04 -10.83 -0.60
C SER A 89 -2.31 -9.56 -1.07
N ILE A 90 -3.05 -8.63 -1.67
CA ILE A 90 -2.52 -7.33 -2.11
C ILE A 90 -2.24 -6.43 -0.90
N VAL A 91 -3.14 -6.40 0.08
CA VAL A 91 -2.96 -5.67 1.34
C VAL A 91 -1.74 -6.23 2.10
N GLN A 92 -1.61 -7.55 2.21
CA GLN A 92 -0.44 -8.17 2.86
C GLN A 92 0.86 -7.80 2.17
N ARG A 93 0.92 -7.86 0.83
CA ARG A 93 2.12 -7.44 0.07
C ARG A 93 2.45 -5.97 0.25
N THR A 94 1.43 -5.13 0.40
CA THR A 94 1.58 -3.69 0.66
C THR A 94 2.16 -3.49 2.06
N GLU A 95 1.61 -4.17 3.06
CA GLU A 95 2.13 -4.13 4.43
C GLU A 95 3.58 -4.63 4.52
N ASP A 96 3.92 -5.74 3.86
CA ASP A 96 5.27 -6.30 3.83
C ASP A 96 6.26 -5.32 3.19
N ALA A 97 5.85 -4.64 2.11
CA ALA A 97 6.66 -3.60 1.48
C ALA A 97 6.84 -2.37 2.38
N LEU A 98 5.81 -1.97 3.14
CA LEU A 98 5.90 -0.86 4.10
C LEU A 98 6.84 -1.19 5.26
N LYS A 99 6.75 -2.41 5.81
CA LYS A 99 7.69 -2.91 6.83
C LYS A 99 9.13 -2.88 6.32
N TRP A 100 9.33 -3.30 5.06
CA TRP A 100 10.66 -3.27 4.44
C TRP A 100 11.22 -1.86 4.29
N LEU A 101 10.36 -0.89 3.96
CA LEU A 101 10.72 0.53 3.86
C LEU A 101 10.83 1.23 5.22
N GLU A 102 10.76 0.48 6.33
CA GLU A 102 10.78 1.00 7.70
C GLU A 102 9.69 2.05 7.96
N ARG A 103 8.55 1.93 7.26
CA ARG A 103 7.38 2.80 7.44
C ARG A 103 6.35 2.10 8.30
N ARG A 104 5.62 2.87 9.12
CA ARG A 104 4.62 2.34 10.06
C ARG A 104 3.24 2.26 9.39
N PRO A 105 2.74 1.08 8.98
CA PRO A 105 1.42 0.99 8.37
C PRO A 105 0.30 1.18 9.40
N LEU A 106 -0.74 1.92 9.02
CA LEU A 106 -2.05 1.91 9.67
C LEU A 106 -3.10 1.48 8.65
N ILE A 107 -3.45 0.20 8.66
CA ILE A 107 -4.42 -0.38 7.73
C ILE A 107 -5.82 -0.19 8.30
N ILE A 108 -6.65 0.55 7.56
CA ILE A 108 -8.04 0.83 7.92
C ILE A 108 -8.91 0.15 6.88
N ASP A 109 -9.57 -0.91 7.31
CA ASP A 109 -10.44 -1.71 6.46
C ASP A 109 -11.85 -1.15 6.47
N PHE A 110 -12.29 -0.63 5.32
CA PHE A 110 -13.60 -0.04 5.08
C PHE A 110 -14.61 -1.03 4.47
N GLU A 111 -14.13 -2.17 3.96
CA GLU A 111 -14.94 -3.08 3.15
C GLU A 111 -16.11 -3.65 3.96
N GLY A 112 -17.33 -3.43 3.48
CA GLY A 112 -18.55 -3.86 4.17
C GLY A 112 -18.77 -3.21 5.55
N LYS A 113 -17.99 -2.19 5.96
CA LYS A 113 -18.11 -1.57 7.28
C LYS A 113 -18.91 -0.28 7.27
N THR A 114 -19.59 -0.04 8.39
CA THR A 114 -20.24 1.22 8.72
C THR A 114 -19.25 2.23 9.33
N LEU A 115 -19.63 3.51 9.37
CA LEU A 115 -18.83 4.58 10.01
C LEU A 115 -18.41 4.23 11.45
N ARG A 116 -19.32 3.62 12.21
CA ARG A 116 -19.08 3.23 13.60
C ARG A 116 -17.99 2.17 13.70
N GLN A 117 -18.11 1.10 12.93
CA GLN A 117 -17.14 0.00 12.92
C GLN A 117 -15.76 0.47 12.46
N ILE A 118 -15.70 1.35 11.46
CA ILE A 118 -14.44 1.96 11.02
C ILE A 118 -13.85 2.81 12.14
N GLY A 119 -14.65 3.67 12.77
CA GLY A 119 -14.22 4.50 13.89
C GLY A 119 -13.68 3.69 15.08
N GLU A 120 -14.33 2.57 15.42
CA GLU A 120 -13.88 1.66 16.49
C GLU A 120 -12.52 1.02 16.19
N SER A 121 -12.11 0.94 14.92
CA SER A 121 -10.78 0.43 14.52
C SER A 121 -9.67 1.49 14.56
N LEU A 122 -10.00 2.77 14.72
CA LEU A 122 -9.01 3.84 14.77
C LEU A 122 -8.35 3.96 16.15
N PRO A 123 -7.05 4.26 16.24
CA PRO A 123 -6.35 4.42 17.51
C PRO A 123 -6.83 5.63 18.33
N LEU A 124 -7.64 6.52 17.72
CA LEU A 124 -8.16 7.75 18.32
C LEU A 124 -9.59 7.60 18.91
N GLY A 125 -10.10 6.37 18.93
CA GLY A 125 -11.40 6.02 19.53
C GLY A 125 -12.60 6.09 18.57
N PRO A 126 -13.79 5.69 19.06
CA PRO A 126 -14.96 5.45 18.21
C PRO A 126 -15.50 6.71 17.53
N CYS A 127 -15.92 6.55 16.27
CA CYS A 127 -16.51 7.63 15.47
C CYS A 127 -18.01 7.40 15.27
N GLY A 128 -18.84 8.25 15.87
CA GLY A 128 -20.31 8.16 15.74
C GLY A 128 -20.89 8.88 14.53
N THR A 129 -20.09 9.71 13.83
CA THR A 129 -20.54 10.52 12.70
C THR A 129 -19.46 10.57 11.61
N TYR A 130 -19.87 10.88 10.38
CA TYR A 130 -18.97 11.10 9.25
C TYR A 130 -17.94 12.18 9.56
N GLN A 131 -18.38 13.32 10.09
CA GLN A 131 -17.51 14.44 10.42
C GLN A 131 -16.45 14.05 11.46
N LYS A 132 -16.83 13.28 12.49
CA LYS A 132 -15.85 12.77 13.47
C LYS A 132 -14.85 11.83 12.82
N LEU A 133 -15.29 10.90 11.97
CA LEU A 133 -14.39 10.00 11.25
C LEU A 133 -13.39 10.80 10.40
N TYR A 134 -13.87 11.76 9.63
CA TYR A 134 -13.05 12.61 8.79
C TYR A 134 -12.04 13.41 9.63
N THR A 135 -12.47 14.05 10.72
CA THR A 135 -11.57 14.78 11.63
C THR A 135 -10.47 13.87 12.22
N ARG A 136 -10.81 12.64 12.61
CA ARG A 136 -9.83 11.69 13.14
C ARG A 136 -8.83 11.22 12.08
N LEU A 137 -9.28 10.99 10.85
CA LEU A 137 -8.38 10.66 9.75
C LEU A 137 -7.47 11.84 9.42
N ASN A 138 -7.97 13.07 9.44
CA ASN A 138 -7.15 14.26 9.25
C ASN A 138 -6.09 14.40 10.35
N GLU A 139 -6.45 14.13 11.61
CA GLU A 139 -5.49 14.10 12.73
C GLU A 139 -4.38 13.05 12.51
N LEU A 140 -4.74 11.87 12.01
CA LEU A 140 -3.79 10.82 11.64
C LEU A 140 -2.88 11.26 10.48
N LEU A 141 -3.42 11.91 9.47
CA LEU A 141 -2.68 12.35 8.28
C LEU A 141 -1.77 13.55 8.54
N LEU A 142 -2.19 14.50 9.38
CA LEU A 142 -1.45 15.75 9.59
C LEU A 142 -0.42 15.69 10.73
N HIS A 143 -0.64 14.83 11.72
CA HIS A 143 0.10 14.90 12.99
C HIS A 143 0.77 13.58 13.41
N ASN A 144 0.81 12.58 12.53
CA ASN A 144 1.48 11.31 12.80
C ASN A 144 2.43 10.92 11.65
N ASP A 145 3.19 9.85 11.86
CA ASP A 145 4.17 9.30 10.92
C ASP A 145 3.69 8.00 10.25
N TYR A 146 2.38 7.73 10.29
CA TYR A 146 1.79 6.55 9.70
C TYR A 146 1.76 6.62 8.17
N VAL A 147 1.84 5.45 7.54
CA VAL A 147 1.28 5.27 6.19
C VAL A 147 -0.14 4.76 6.37
N VAL A 148 -1.11 5.65 6.18
CA VAL A 148 -2.53 5.34 6.29
C VAL A 148 -2.95 4.59 5.04
N VAL A 149 -3.29 3.32 5.20
CA VAL A 149 -3.73 2.44 4.11
C VAL A 149 -5.23 2.24 4.21
N ILE A 150 -5.99 2.79 3.28
CA ILE A 150 -7.45 2.61 3.20
C ILE A 150 -7.76 1.45 2.27
N LYS A 151 -8.33 0.38 2.81
CA LYS A 151 -8.72 -0.81 2.06
C LYS A 151 -10.23 -0.80 1.78
N GLY A 152 -10.60 -0.97 0.51
CA GLY A 152 -11.98 -1.28 0.10
C GLY A 152 -13.01 -0.21 0.42
N LEU A 153 -12.64 1.08 0.28
CA LEU A 153 -13.55 2.20 0.50
C LEU A 153 -14.80 2.10 -0.38
N SER A 154 -14.64 1.71 -1.64
CA SER A 154 -15.72 1.59 -2.63
C SER A 154 -16.86 0.67 -2.18
N LEU A 155 -16.54 -0.41 -1.46
CA LEU A 155 -17.48 -1.40 -0.92
C LEU A 155 -17.90 -1.13 0.53
N SER A 156 -17.57 0.04 1.08
CA SER A 156 -18.04 0.42 2.42
C SER A 156 -19.55 0.68 2.47
N GLN A 157 -20.13 0.50 3.67
CA GLN A 157 -21.53 0.82 3.95
C GLN A 157 -21.76 2.30 4.31
N ILE A 158 -20.74 3.15 4.14
CA ILE A 158 -20.86 4.58 4.31
C ILE A 158 -21.78 5.12 3.20
N ARG A 159 -22.79 5.91 3.60
CA ARG A 159 -23.79 6.50 2.68
C ARG A 159 -23.30 7.75 1.95
N THR A 160 -22.27 8.40 2.46
CA THR A 160 -21.67 9.58 1.83
C THR A 160 -21.03 9.21 0.50
N ASP A 161 -20.90 10.20 -0.39
CA ASP A 161 -20.11 10.05 -1.60
C ASP A 161 -18.66 9.66 -1.25
N LYS A 162 -18.26 8.49 -1.73
CA LYS A 162 -16.98 7.87 -1.45
C LYS A 162 -15.84 8.51 -2.24
N ILE A 163 -16.13 9.05 -3.43
CA ILE A 163 -15.16 9.75 -4.27
C ILE A 163 -14.81 11.08 -3.61
N ASP A 164 -15.83 11.83 -3.16
CA ASP A 164 -15.62 13.08 -2.44
C ASP A 164 -14.91 12.85 -1.10
N PHE A 165 -15.23 11.76 -0.40
CA PHE A 165 -14.50 11.39 0.82
C PHE A 165 -13.02 11.10 0.54
N ALA A 166 -12.71 10.27 -0.46
CA ALA A 166 -11.34 9.97 -0.84
C ALA A 166 -10.59 11.25 -1.25
N ARG A 167 -11.22 12.08 -2.08
CA ARG A 167 -10.67 13.37 -2.50
C ARG A 167 -10.42 14.29 -1.31
N GLY A 168 -11.32 14.36 -0.33
CA GLY A 168 -11.13 15.17 0.87
C GLY A 168 -9.90 14.78 1.67
N LEU A 169 -9.66 13.47 1.85
CA LEU A 169 -8.47 12.96 2.54
C LEU A 169 -7.18 13.31 1.78
N ILE A 170 -7.18 13.13 0.46
CA ILE A 170 -6.06 13.50 -0.41
C ILE A 170 -5.78 14.99 -0.29
N LYS A 171 -6.82 15.82 -0.42
CA LYS A 171 -6.74 17.28 -0.32
C LYS A 171 -6.25 17.76 1.04
N THR A 172 -6.57 17.04 2.12
CA THR A 172 -6.07 17.36 3.45
C THR A 172 -4.54 17.31 3.50
N LEU A 173 -3.93 16.31 2.86
CA LEU A 173 -2.47 16.24 2.75
C LEU A 173 -1.93 17.27 1.75
N ASP A 174 -2.56 17.40 0.59
CA ASP A 174 -2.13 18.30 -0.50
C ASP A 174 -2.07 19.77 -0.04
N ASP A 175 -3.12 20.23 0.64
CA ASP A 175 -3.29 21.63 1.07
C ASP A 175 -2.60 21.92 2.42
N ALA A 176 -2.05 20.93 3.12
CA ALA A 176 -1.48 21.08 4.48
C ALA A 176 -0.41 22.19 4.57
N HIS A 177 0.35 22.37 3.49
CA HIS A 177 1.42 23.36 3.42
C HIS A 177 0.89 24.81 3.48
N PHE A 178 -0.37 25.07 3.10
CA PHE A 178 -1.00 26.39 3.26
C PHE A 178 -1.21 26.77 4.74
N ASP A 179 -1.34 25.77 5.61
CA ASP A 179 -1.43 25.93 7.06
C ASP A 179 -0.06 25.84 7.77
N ASN A 180 1.05 25.87 7.01
CA ASN A 180 2.41 25.64 7.50
C ASN A 180 2.61 24.27 8.17
N ILE A 181 1.80 23.27 7.80
CA ILE A 181 1.97 21.88 8.23
C ILE A 181 2.72 21.13 7.14
N VAL A 182 3.73 20.35 7.54
CA VAL A 182 4.47 19.44 6.66
C VAL A 182 4.15 18.01 7.10
N PRO A 183 3.16 17.34 6.46
CA PRO A 183 2.75 16.01 6.88
C PRO A 183 3.89 15.00 6.74
N SER A 184 4.16 14.25 7.82
CA SER A 184 5.09 13.11 7.78
C SER A 184 4.40 11.81 7.36
N ALA A 185 3.08 11.78 7.43
CA ALA A 185 2.26 10.67 7.01
C ALA A 185 2.16 10.58 5.48
N ASP A 186 1.79 9.40 5.00
CA ASP A 186 1.39 9.17 3.61
C ASP A 186 0.04 8.48 3.55
N LEU A 187 -0.66 8.64 2.42
CA LEU A 187 -1.94 8.01 2.16
C LEU A 187 -1.83 7.04 1.00
N VAL A 188 -2.35 5.82 1.18
CA VAL A 188 -2.45 4.80 0.13
C VAL A 188 -3.85 4.20 0.14
N PHE A 189 -4.48 4.14 -1.03
CA PHE A 189 -5.71 3.38 -1.25
C PHE A 189 -5.37 2.00 -1.81
N VAL A 190 -5.99 0.96 -1.27
CA VAL A 190 -6.03 -0.39 -1.86
C VAL A 190 -7.50 -0.68 -2.18
N ASP A 191 -7.88 -0.50 -3.44
CA ASP A 191 -9.29 -0.53 -3.83
C ASP A 191 -9.46 -1.05 -5.26
N TYR A 192 -10.70 -1.31 -5.63
CA TYR A 192 -11.08 -1.92 -6.89
C TYR A 192 -10.79 -0.98 -8.07
N ALA A 193 -10.31 -1.54 -9.18
CA ALA A 193 -10.00 -0.77 -10.38
C ALA A 193 -11.20 0.01 -10.93
N SER A 194 -12.41 -0.54 -10.79
CA SER A 194 -13.66 0.12 -11.16
C SER A 194 -13.91 1.41 -10.37
N PHE A 195 -13.52 1.45 -9.09
CA PHE A 195 -13.64 2.66 -8.28
C PHE A 195 -12.69 3.74 -8.78
N LEU A 196 -11.42 3.40 -9.05
CA LEU A 196 -10.47 4.37 -9.61
C LEU A 196 -10.95 4.91 -10.96
N GLN A 197 -11.48 4.05 -11.82
CA GLN A 197 -12.00 4.47 -13.12
C GLN A 197 -13.10 5.52 -12.98
N GLN A 198 -14.00 5.37 -12.02
CA GLN A 198 -15.07 6.34 -11.73
C GLN A 198 -14.52 7.62 -11.08
N ALA A 199 -13.55 7.48 -10.18
CA ALA A 199 -12.95 8.58 -9.43
C ALA A 199 -11.87 9.34 -10.22
N TRP A 200 -11.42 8.85 -11.38
CA TRP A 200 -10.23 9.34 -12.07
C TRP A 200 -10.24 10.85 -12.32
N THR A 201 -11.38 11.40 -12.74
CA THR A 201 -11.52 12.85 -12.98
C THR A 201 -11.38 13.70 -11.73
N SER A 202 -11.63 13.12 -10.55
CA SER A 202 -11.64 13.81 -9.26
C SER A 202 -10.34 13.64 -8.47
N ILE A 203 -9.69 12.48 -8.60
CA ILE A 203 -8.50 12.15 -7.80
C ILE A 203 -7.23 11.87 -8.63
N GLY A 204 -7.34 11.65 -9.94
CA GLY A 204 -6.24 11.17 -10.77
C GLY A 204 -4.99 12.06 -10.77
N SER A 205 -5.17 13.38 -10.73
CA SER A 205 -4.07 14.35 -10.68
C SER A 205 -3.21 14.24 -9.41
N TYR A 206 -3.73 13.65 -8.35
CA TYR A 206 -3.03 13.49 -7.07
C TYR A 206 -2.34 12.12 -6.93
N LEU A 207 -2.52 11.24 -7.92
CA LEU A 207 -1.95 9.90 -7.94
C LEU A 207 -0.70 9.82 -8.83
N ASP A 208 -0.28 10.94 -9.43
CA ASP A 208 0.83 10.97 -10.36
C ASP A 208 2.17 10.93 -9.61
N ILE A 209 2.64 9.68 -9.40
CA ILE A 209 3.80 9.35 -8.58
C ILE A 209 5.12 9.48 -9.37
N LEU A 210 5.04 9.70 -10.69
CA LEU A 210 6.20 9.99 -11.51
C LEU A 210 6.28 11.51 -11.75
N PRO A 211 7.43 12.15 -11.52
CA PRO A 211 7.59 13.55 -11.89
C PRO A 211 7.40 13.70 -13.41
N SER A 212 6.36 14.43 -13.81
CA SER A 212 6.12 14.82 -15.21
C SER A 212 7.07 15.91 -15.70
N ASP A 213 8.09 16.28 -14.91
CA ASP A 213 9.08 17.31 -15.24
C ASP A 213 10.14 16.76 -16.21
N TYR A 214 9.68 16.33 -17.39
CA TYR A 214 10.44 16.40 -18.63
C TYR A 214 9.71 17.36 -19.57
N HIS A 215 9.67 18.62 -19.17
CA HIS A 215 9.39 19.73 -20.06
C HIS A 215 10.54 20.73 -19.93
N ASP A 216 11.60 20.49 -20.70
CA ASP A 216 12.45 21.55 -21.26
C ASP A 216 11.89 21.93 -22.63
#